data_AF-A0A932T644-F1
#
_entry.id   AF-A0A932T644-F1
#
_cell.length_a   1.000
_cell.length_b   1.000
_cell.length_c   1.000
_cell.angle_alpha   90.00
_cell.angle_beta   90.00
_cell.angle_gamma   90.00
#
_symmetry.space_group_name_H-M   'P 1'
#
loop_
_entity.id
_entity.type
_entity.pdbx_description
1 polymer ?
#
loop_
_entity_poly.entity_id
_entity_poly.type
_entity_poly.pdbx_seq_one_letter_code
_entity_poly.pdbx_strand_id
1 'polypeptide(L)'
;MDISAKLNKAVASIPIIGGIDITGHLQGPIGGILNGAKPEIDKKLKDSLDVRKEVERLWNEISSVHRISETPPVWLRITPQKVTFPGFQYTSEAIDSGLTLDLETHVFIQDAAPEVVKSTLPELTVGGPISDDFELSVPIEVSYAVLNQQLGAQLPKQPVKLPANASVSIKSAEIKPCGDGILLAVEFEAKRGRISASGRLYIVGVPLFDAGKSELRVEQLEFSAETKSLLLKVADWLAHADILAAMQNAAVFKLDTELTKAKDQANKELDQLKSKLPKEVGANVKVIDLSIERLAFAPDRTFAVVKATGKMSAQLKR
;
A
#
# COMPACT_ATOMS: atom_id res chain seq x y z
N MET A 1 7.11 2.13 -24.67
CA MET A 1 6.65 3.45 -24.21
C MET A 1 7.27 3.69 -22.84
N ASP A 2 7.97 4.80 -22.70
CA ASP A 2 8.79 5.13 -21.54
C ASP A 2 7.89 5.74 -20.44
N ILE A 3 7.51 4.93 -19.45
CA ILE A 3 6.55 5.29 -18.36
C ILE A 3 7.36 5.69 -17.10
N SER A 4 8.50 6.35 -17.30
CA SER A 4 9.40 6.79 -16.21
C SER A 4 9.03 8.15 -15.61
N ALA A 5 7.93 8.78 -16.04
CA ALA A 5 7.62 10.15 -15.65
C ALA A 5 6.46 10.22 -14.64
N LYS A 6 6.83 10.56 -13.40
CA LYS A 6 6.00 11.18 -12.34
C LYS A 6 5.06 10.23 -11.57
N LEU A 7 5.60 9.47 -10.60
CA LEU A 7 4.76 8.73 -9.65
C LEU A 7 5.40 8.46 -8.28
N ASN A 8 6.30 9.33 -7.79
CA ASN A 8 7.04 9.09 -6.54
C ASN A 8 7.01 10.30 -5.60
N LYS A 9 5.85 10.66 -5.06
CA LYS A 9 5.81 11.67 -3.99
C LYS A 9 4.80 11.31 -2.91
N ALA A 10 5.28 10.82 -1.78
CA ALA A 10 4.53 10.86 -0.53
C ALA A 10 4.94 12.09 0.24
N VAL A 11 3.98 12.79 0.84
CA VAL A 11 4.22 13.98 1.67
C VAL A 11 3.75 13.65 3.09
N ALA A 12 4.68 13.50 4.02
CA ALA A 12 4.45 13.18 5.42
C ALA A 12 4.98 14.32 6.31
N SER A 13 4.09 15.07 6.97
CA SER A 13 4.50 16.09 7.94
C SER A 13 5.01 15.47 9.25
N ILE A 14 6.33 15.46 9.47
CA ILE A 14 6.93 14.97 10.73
C ILE A 14 7.40 16.16 11.57
N PRO A 15 6.85 16.41 12.77
CA PRO A 15 7.43 17.41 13.68
C PRO A 15 8.85 16.99 14.11
N ILE A 16 9.82 17.91 14.06
CA ILE A 16 11.18 17.63 14.58
C ILE A 16 11.09 17.44 16.08
N ILE A 17 11.54 16.27 16.55
CA ILE A 17 11.88 16.07 17.96
C ILE A 17 13.35 15.66 17.99
N GLY A 18 14.21 16.66 18.07
CA GLY A 18 15.62 16.50 18.43
C GLY A 18 15.81 17.04 19.83
N GLY A 19 16.24 16.18 20.75
CA GLY A 19 16.56 16.56 22.12
C GLY A 19 17.73 17.52 22.18
N ILE A 20 17.44 18.82 22.21
CA ILE A 20 18.30 19.81 22.83
C ILE A 20 17.61 20.18 24.13
N ASP A 21 18.20 19.82 25.26
CA ASP A 21 17.76 20.31 26.56
C ASP A 21 18.07 21.80 26.67
N ILE A 22 17.11 22.63 26.23
CA ILE A 22 17.09 24.08 26.46
C ILE A 22 16.30 24.44 27.73
N THR A 23 15.84 23.45 28.50
CA THR A 23 15.05 23.65 29.72
C THR A 23 15.83 24.42 30.79
N GLY A 24 17.17 24.37 30.74
CA GLY A 24 18.04 25.16 31.61
C GLY A 24 18.12 26.67 31.31
N HIS A 25 17.50 27.18 30.23
CA HIS A 25 17.58 28.60 29.84
C HIS A 25 16.22 29.31 29.72
N LEU A 26 15.11 28.64 30.06
CA LEU A 26 13.76 29.20 29.92
C LEU A 26 13.01 29.33 31.27
N GLN A 27 13.73 29.57 32.37
CA GLN A 27 13.11 29.95 33.64
C GLN A 27 13.21 31.47 33.85
N GLY A 28 12.32 32.22 33.21
CA GLY A 28 12.20 33.67 33.37
C GLY A 28 11.08 34.27 32.51
N PRO A 29 10.68 35.54 32.73
CA PRO A 29 9.56 36.17 32.05
C PRO A 29 9.90 36.47 30.58
N ILE A 30 9.78 35.45 29.72
CA ILE A 30 10.30 35.43 28.34
C ILE A 30 9.33 36.03 27.30
N GLY A 31 8.18 36.54 27.72
CA GLY A 31 7.25 37.24 26.82
C GLY A 31 7.82 38.52 26.17
N GLY A 32 8.85 39.14 26.75
CA GLY A 32 9.45 40.39 26.24
C GLY A 32 10.74 40.24 25.42
N ILE A 33 11.48 39.13 25.55
CA ILE A 33 12.83 38.98 24.97
C ILE A 33 12.78 38.35 23.57
N LEU A 34 11.71 37.62 23.25
CA LEU A 34 11.60 36.87 21.98
C LEU A 34 11.39 37.76 20.74
N ASN A 35 11.09 39.05 20.87
CA ASN A 35 10.90 39.91 19.70
C ASN A 35 12.20 40.40 19.04
N GLY A 36 13.32 40.43 19.77
CA GLY A 36 14.62 40.90 19.24
C GLY A 36 15.61 39.81 18.82
N ALA A 37 15.46 38.58 19.33
CA ALA A 37 16.44 37.49 19.14
C ALA A 37 16.08 36.49 18.01
N LYS A 38 14.97 36.70 17.28
CA LYS A 38 14.41 35.76 16.29
C LYS A 38 15.43 35.30 15.23
N PRO A 39 16.18 36.20 14.55
CA PRO A 39 17.12 35.79 13.50
C PRO A 39 18.39 35.13 14.05
N GLU A 40 18.76 35.43 15.30
CA GLU A 40 19.96 34.88 15.92
C GLU A 40 19.78 33.42 16.37
N ILE A 41 18.57 33.07 16.83
CA ILE A 41 18.23 31.69 17.20
C ILE A 41 18.23 30.82 15.94
N ASP A 42 17.58 31.26 14.86
CA ASP A 42 17.57 30.55 13.57
C ASP A 42 18.99 30.37 13.01
N LYS A 43 19.83 31.41 13.09
CA LYS A 43 21.22 31.35 12.64
C LYS A 43 22.07 30.40 13.49
N LYS A 44 21.95 30.46 14.82
CA LYS A 44 22.70 29.56 15.74
C LYS A 44 22.31 28.10 15.59
N LEU A 45 21.02 27.82 15.34
CA LEU A 45 20.55 26.46 15.07
C LEU A 45 21.05 25.95 13.72
N LYS A 46 21.07 26.81 12.69
CA LYS A 46 21.57 26.47 11.35
C LYS A 46 23.06 26.15 11.32
N ASP A 47 23.86 26.85 12.14
CA ASP A 47 25.31 26.70 12.18
C ASP A 47 25.78 25.64 13.19
N SER A 48 24.86 25.02 13.95
CA SER A 48 25.20 24.02 14.96
C SER A 48 25.54 22.67 14.34
N LEU A 49 26.81 22.29 14.42
CA LEU A 49 27.32 20.98 13.98
C LEU A 49 26.67 19.81 14.72
N ASP A 50 26.34 19.98 16.00
CA ASP A 50 25.75 18.92 16.82
C ASP A 50 24.30 18.64 16.41
N VAL A 51 23.55 19.70 16.07
CA VAL A 51 22.18 19.57 15.55
C VAL A 51 22.19 18.88 14.19
N ARG A 52 23.10 19.25 13.30
CA ARG A 52 23.23 18.60 11.99
C ARG A 52 23.54 17.10 12.14
N LYS A 53 24.49 16.72 12.99
CA LYS A 53 24.83 15.31 13.22
C LYS A 53 23.64 14.51 13.74
N GLU A 54 22.86 15.09 14.65
CA GLU A 54 21.68 14.43 15.19
C GLU A 54 20.57 14.28 14.14
N VAL A 55 20.36 15.32 13.31
CA VAL A 55 19.43 15.25 12.17
C VAL A 55 19.90 14.20 11.16
N GLU A 56 21.19 14.12 10.85
CA GLU A 56 21.74 13.08 9.97
C GLU A 56 21.55 11.67 10.55
N ARG A 57 21.72 11.50 11.86
CA ARG A 57 21.44 10.23 12.54
C ARG A 57 19.97 9.84 12.37
N LEU A 58 19.05 10.74 12.70
CA LEU A 58 17.61 10.50 12.56
C LEU A 58 17.19 10.28 11.09
N TRP A 59 17.78 11.02 10.14
CA TRP A 59 17.55 10.85 8.71
C TRP A 59 17.92 9.45 8.22
N ASN A 60 19.06 8.94 8.69
CA ASN A 60 19.50 7.58 8.40
C ASN A 60 18.59 6.52 9.04
N GLU A 61 17.97 6.80 10.19
CA GLU A 61 17.03 5.90 10.86
C GLU A 61 15.67 5.82 10.14
N ILE A 62 15.24 6.91 9.48
CA ILE A 62 14.03 6.90 8.64
C ILE A 62 14.22 6.01 7.41
N SER A 63 15.45 5.90 6.89
CA SER A 63 15.77 4.94 5.83
C SER A 63 15.71 3.52 6.39
N SER A 64 14.59 2.85 6.19
CA SER A 64 14.30 1.60 6.91
C SER A 64 13.51 0.60 6.05
N VAL A 65 13.54 -0.66 6.52
CA VAL A 65 12.72 -1.75 5.99
C VAL A 65 11.96 -2.37 7.16
N HIS A 66 10.64 -2.39 7.06
CA HIS A 66 9.74 -2.91 8.08
C HIS A 66 8.97 -4.11 7.56
N ARG A 67 8.89 -5.17 8.36
CA ARG A 67 7.99 -6.28 8.07
C ARG A 67 6.58 -5.92 8.52
N ILE A 68 5.64 -5.93 7.59
CA ILE A 68 4.23 -5.55 7.82
C ILE A 68 3.35 -6.80 7.96
N SER A 69 3.74 -7.92 7.36
CA SER A 69 3.04 -9.20 7.47
C SER A 69 4.02 -10.36 7.53
N GLU A 70 3.66 -11.38 8.32
CA GLU A 70 4.39 -12.65 8.43
C GLU A 70 3.99 -13.65 7.35
N THR A 71 2.71 -13.70 6.95
CA THR A 71 2.18 -14.73 6.05
C THR A 71 1.09 -14.17 5.11
N PRO A 72 1.40 -13.93 3.81
CA PRO A 72 2.73 -14.01 3.22
C PRO A 72 3.66 -12.92 3.82
N PRO A 73 4.99 -13.11 3.76
CA PRO A 73 5.93 -12.07 4.16
C PRO A 73 5.76 -10.80 3.31
N VAL A 74 5.49 -9.67 3.96
CA VAL A 74 5.35 -8.35 3.31
C VAL A 74 6.32 -7.37 3.97
N TRP A 75 7.10 -6.69 3.14
CA TRP A 75 8.10 -5.73 3.57
C TRP A 75 7.78 -4.34 3.01
N LEU A 76 7.79 -3.32 3.85
CA LEU A 76 7.72 -1.91 3.47
C LEU A 76 9.10 -1.31 3.57
N ARG A 77 9.64 -0.81 2.45
CA ARG A 77 10.82 0.04 2.45
C ARG A 77 10.43 1.50 2.42
N ILE A 78 11.08 2.30 3.24
CA ILE A 78 10.91 3.75 3.32
C ILE A 78 12.27 4.40 3.05
N THR A 79 12.31 5.35 2.12
CA THR A 79 13.50 6.16 1.83
C THR A 79 13.11 7.63 1.84
N PRO A 80 13.66 8.46 2.75
CA PRO A 80 13.32 9.87 2.80
C PRO A 80 14.02 10.62 1.65
N GLN A 81 13.31 11.55 1.03
CA GLN A 81 13.74 12.25 -0.18
C GLN A 81 13.95 13.74 0.04
N LYS A 82 13.04 14.38 0.79
CA LYS A 82 13.08 15.83 1.05
C LYS A 82 12.66 16.13 2.47
N VAL A 83 13.23 17.17 3.04
CA VAL A 83 12.73 17.82 4.25
C VAL A 83 12.44 19.29 3.97
N THR A 84 11.26 19.73 4.38
CA THR A 84 10.81 21.12 4.28
C THR A 84 10.51 21.63 5.69
N PHE A 85 11.09 22.77 6.04
CA PHE A 85 10.85 23.48 7.28
C PHE A 85 10.11 24.78 6.99
N PRO A 86 8.92 25.00 7.54
CA PRO A 86 8.11 26.18 7.26
C PRO A 86 8.58 27.41 8.06
N GLY A 87 9.50 27.24 9.01
CA GLY A 87 9.85 28.24 10.00
C GLY A 87 9.06 28.07 11.31
N PHE A 88 9.50 28.78 12.34
CA PHE A 88 8.74 28.90 13.58
C PHE A 88 7.57 29.87 13.38
N GLN A 89 6.38 29.42 13.74
CA GLN A 89 5.18 30.23 13.84
C GLN A 89 5.00 30.68 15.28
N TYR A 90 4.90 31.98 15.51
CA TYR A 90 4.78 32.54 16.84
C TYR A 90 3.34 33.00 17.05
N THR A 91 2.64 32.39 17.99
CA THR A 91 1.33 32.86 18.48
C THR A 91 1.52 33.61 19.80
N SER A 92 0.47 34.26 20.31
CA SER A 92 0.50 34.93 21.61
C SER A 92 0.71 33.96 22.79
N GLU A 93 0.50 32.66 22.58
CA GLU A 93 0.48 31.64 23.62
C GLU A 93 1.53 30.54 23.42
N ALA A 94 2.02 30.34 22.20
CA ALA A 94 2.93 29.26 21.84
C ALA A 94 3.87 29.60 20.67
N ILE A 95 4.90 28.78 20.51
CA ILE A 95 5.72 28.71 19.31
C ILE A 95 5.40 27.37 18.64
N ASP A 96 4.80 27.42 17.46
CA ASP A 96 4.43 26.26 16.65
C ASP A 96 5.44 26.04 15.54
N SER A 97 5.80 24.78 15.28
CA SER A 97 6.74 24.42 14.24
C SER A 97 6.62 22.94 13.88
N GLY A 98 7.28 22.53 12.81
CA GLY A 98 7.34 21.14 12.37
C GLY A 98 8.06 20.99 11.03
N LEU A 99 8.10 19.78 10.48
CA LEU A 99 8.61 19.54 9.13
C LEU A 99 7.58 18.88 8.26
N THR A 100 7.82 19.00 6.97
CA THR A 100 7.29 18.11 5.95
C THR A 100 8.40 17.26 5.36
N LEU A 101 8.25 15.95 5.43
CA LEU A 101 9.11 14.97 4.78
C LEU A 101 8.46 14.47 3.51
N ASP A 102 9.18 14.51 2.40
CA ASP A 102 8.78 13.74 1.24
C ASP A 102 9.43 12.36 1.34
N LEU A 103 8.64 11.29 1.24
CA LEU A 103 9.10 9.90 1.35
C LEU A 103 8.89 9.17 0.02
N GLU A 104 9.81 8.28 -0.30
CA GLU A 104 9.61 7.21 -1.26
C GLU A 104 9.31 5.92 -0.50
N THR A 105 8.27 5.20 -0.93
CA THR A 105 7.92 3.91 -0.34
C THR A 105 7.78 2.83 -1.38
N HIS A 106 8.07 1.59 -1.01
CA HIS A 106 7.84 0.43 -1.86
C HIS A 106 7.50 -0.77 -0.98
N VAL A 107 6.43 -1.48 -1.33
CA VAL A 107 6.04 -2.74 -0.70
C VAL A 107 6.48 -3.93 -1.54
N PHE A 108 7.17 -4.87 -0.90
CA PHE A 108 7.64 -6.12 -1.48
C PHE A 108 6.92 -7.30 -0.83
N ILE A 109 6.40 -8.23 -1.64
CA ILE A 109 5.84 -9.50 -1.15
C ILE A 109 6.81 -10.63 -1.54
N GLN A 110 7.73 -10.93 -0.63
CA GLN A 110 8.83 -11.88 -0.84
C GLN A 110 9.39 -12.36 0.51
N ASP A 111 10.00 -13.54 0.54
CA ASP A 111 10.50 -14.15 1.77
C ASP A 111 11.62 -13.34 2.43
N ALA A 112 12.60 -12.89 1.64
CA ALA A 112 13.75 -12.15 2.14
C ALA A 112 13.45 -10.65 2.26
N ALA A 113 13.96 -10.01 3.31
CA ALA A 113 13.87 -8.55 3.43
C ALA A 113 14.60 -7.86 2.26
N PRO A 114 14.00 -6.84 1.63
CA PRO A 114 14.72 -6.01 0.67
C PRO A 114 15.84 -5.24 1.37
N GLU A 115 16.84 -4.82 0.60
CA GLU A 115 17.90 -3.97 1.13
C GLU A 115 17.37 -2.60 1.53
N VAL A 116 17.85 -2.09 2.67
CA VAL A 116 17.65 -0.70 3.09
C VAL A 116 18.43 0.21 2.14
N VAL A 117 17.73 1.14 1.50
CA VAL A 117 18.34 2.17 0.66
C VAL A 117 18.47 3.43 1.49
N LYS A 118 19.71 3.82 1.78
CA LYS A 118 20.02 5.06 2.49
C LYS A 118 20.00 6.24 1.52
N SER A 119 19.49 7.38 1.97
CA SER A 119 19.62 8.65 1.27
C SER A 119 20.51 9.61 2.06
N THR A 120 21.22 10.48 1.34
CA THR A 120 21.95 11.59 1.96
C THR A 120 20.98 12.65 2.46
N LEU A 121 21.23 13.25 3.62
CA LEU A 121 20.44 14.37 4.13
C LEU A 121 20.44 15.51 3.09
N PRO A 122 19.28 15.87 2.50
CA PRO A 122 19.22 16.93 1.52
C PRO A 122 19.36 18.30 2.19
N GLU A 123 19.58 19.34 1.38
CA GLU A 123 19.51 20.70 1.90
C GLU A 123 18.10 21.03 2.41
N LEU A 124 18.05 21.70 3.57
CA LEU A 124 16.79 22.11 4.17
C LEU A 124 16.09 23.12 3.27
N THR A 125 14.90 22.77 2.78
CA THR A 125 14.08 23.72 2.04
C THR A 125 13.18 24.49 3.00
N VAL A 126 13.04 25.80 2.80
CA VAL A 126 12.08 26.61 3.55
C VAL A 126 10.80 26.78 2.74
N GLY A 127 9.63 26.54 3.35
CA GLY A 127 8.35 26.88 2.73
C GLY A 127 7.13 26.08 3.19
N GLY A 128 5.96 26.52 2.70
CA GLY A 128 4.65 25.88 2.84
C GLY A 128 4.06 25.88 4.26
N PRO A 129 2.73 26.05 4.45
CA PRO A 129 2.11 25.78 5.75
C PRO A 129 2.22 24.28 6.09
N ILE A 130 2.36 23.97 7.38
CA ILE A 130 2.25 22.57 7.85
C ILE A 130 0.79 22.18 7.76
N SER A 131 0.53 21.06 7.09
CA SER A 131 -0.74 20.36 7.20
C SER A 131 -0.58 19.20 8.17
N ASP A 132 -1.61 19.01 9.01
CA ASP A 132 -1.80 17.78 9.76
C ASP A 132 -2.24 16.63 8.84
N ASP A 133 -2.62 16.91 7.59
CA ASP A 133 -2.97 15.87 6.63
C ASP A 133 -1.71 15.27 5.99
N PHE A 134 -1.69 13.95 5.81
CA PHE A 134 -0.67 13.26 5.02
C PHE A 134 -1.31 12.54 3.83
N GLU A 135 -0.53 12.41 2.76
CA GLU A 135 -0.86 11.61 1.59
C GLU A 135 0.34 10.75 1.22
N LEU A 136 0.10 9.45 1.10
CA LEU A 136 1.10 8.43 0.82
C LEU A 136 0.65 7.59 -0.36
N SER A 137 1.43 7.60 -1.44
CA SER A 137 1.30 6.67 -2.55
C SER A 137 2.25 5.50 -2.34
N VAL A 138 1.69 4.29 -2.29
CA VAL A 138 2.40 3.04 -2.01
C VAL A 138 2.33 2.15 -3.25
N PRO A 139 3.40 2.10 -4.07
CA PRO A 139 3.51 1.10 -5.11
C PRO A 139 3.73 -0.28 -4.47
N ILE A 140 2.93 -1.25 -4.92
CA ILE A 140 2.96 -2.64 -4.49
C ILE A 140 3.19 -3.49 -5.73
N GLU A 141 4.22 -4.33 -5.64
CA GLU A 141 4.51 -5.33 -6.65
C GLU A 141 4.16 -6.73 -6.13
N VAL A 142 3.39 -7.49 -6.90
CA VAL A 142 2.96 -8.84 -6.54
C VAL A 142 3.28 -9.81 -7.67
N SER A 143 3.98 -10.89 -7.35
CA SER A 143 4.27 -11.94 -8.31
C SER A 143 3.03 -12.81 -8.57
N TYR A 144 2.94 -13.41 -9.76
CA TYR A 144 1.89 -14.39 -10.05
C TYR A 144 1.91 -15.61 -9.12
N ALA A 145 3.09 -15.97 -8.58
CA ALA A 145 3.21 -17.06 -7.61
C ALA A 145 2.41 -16.75 -6.33
N VAL A 146 2.52 -15.53 -5.80
CA VAL A 146 1.76 -15.09 -4.62
C VAL A 146 0.26 -15.06 -4.93
N LEU A 147 -0.13 -14.53 -6.09
CA LEU A 147 -1.54 -14.51 -6.49
C LEU A 147 -2.13 -15.92 -6.59
N ASN A 148 -1.39 -16.87 -7.16
CA ASN A 148 -1.83 -18.26 -7.32
C ASN A 148 -1.92 -18.99 -5.98
N GLN A 149 -1.02 -18.70 -5.04
CA GLN A 149 -1.11 -19.24 -3.68
C GLN A 149 -2.40 -18.76 -2.99
N GLN A 150 -2.72 -17.47 -3.09
CA GLN A 150 -3.93 -16.90 -2.51
C GLN A 150 -5.19 -17.42 -3.20
N LEU A 151 -5.19 -17.48 -4.54
CA LEU A 151 -6.29 -18.04 -5.32
C LEU A 151 -6.59 -19.49 -4.90
N GLY A 152 -5.55 -20.32 -4.79
CA GLY A 152 -5.69 -21.70 -4.34
C GLY A 152 -6.27 -21.82 -2.93
N ALA A 153 -5.86 -20.95 -2.01
CA ALA A 153 -6.37 -20.93 -0.64
C ALA A 153 -7.86 -20.54 -0.54
N GLN A 154 -8.35 -19.75 -1.51
CA GLN A 154 -9.73 -19.27 -1.57
C GLN A 154 -10.67 -20.17 -2.39
N LEU A 155 -10.17 -21.26 -2.99
CA LEU A 155 -11.02 -22.16 -3.77
C LEU A 155 -12.12 -22.80 -2.90
N PRO A 156 -13.33 -22.99 -3.46
CA PRO A 156 -14.42 -23.66 -2.76
C PRO A 156 -14.01 -25.08 -2.37
N LYS A 157 -14.02 -25.36 -1.06
CA LYS A 157 -13.72 -26.72 -0.54
C LYS A 157 -14.84 -27.72 -0.80
N GLN A 158 -16.06 -27.24 -1.05
CA GLN A 158 -17.22 -28.07 -1.35
C GLN A 158 -17.64 -27.92 -2.81
N PRO A 159 -18.22 -28.96 -3.43
CA PRO A 159 -18.79 -28.85 -4.78
C PRO A 159 -19.87 -27.77 -4.84
N VAL A 160 -19.78 -26.90 -5.84
CA VAL A 160 -20.82 -25.93 -6.16
C VAL A 160 -21.99 -26.68 -6.78
N LYS A 161 -23.19 -26.55 -6.18
CA LYS A 161 -24.41 -27.16 -6.72
C LYS A 161 -24.94 -26.33 -7.88
N LEU A 162 -25.26 -26.99 -8.98
CA LEU A 162 -25.86 -26.42 -10.17
C LEU A 162 -27.30 -26.95 -10.35
N PRO A 163 -28.12 -26.30 -11.19
CA PRO A 163 -29.44 -26.82 -11.56
C PRO A 163 -29.38 -28.24 -12.15
N ALA A 164 -30.54 -28.91 -12.21
CA ALA A 164 -30.69 -30.25 -12.80
C ALA A 164 -29.83 -31.36 -12.14
N ASN A 165 -29.65 -31.29 -10.81
CA ASN A 165 -28.86 -32.24 -10.01
C ASN A 165 -27.40 -32.37 -10.50
N ALA A 166 -26.83 -31.26 -10.96
CA ALA A 166 -25.42 -31.17 -11.33
C ALA A 166 -24.60 -30.56 -10.18
N SER A 167 -23.32 -30.89 -10.13
CA SER A 167 -22.35 -30.28 -9.20
C SER A 167 -20.99 -30.17 -9.87
N VAL A 168 -20.24 -29.12 -9.51
CA VAL A 168 -18.87 -28.88 -10.00
C VAL A 168 -17.94 -28.65 -8.83
N SER A 169 -16.86 -29.41 -8.78
CA SER A 169 -15.74 -29.20 -7.87
C SER A 169 -14.57 -28.60 -8.63
N ILE A 170 -14.04 -27.48 -8.12
CA ILE A 170 -12.80 -26.89 -8.61
C ILE A 170 -11.65 -27.56 -7.87
N LYS A 171 -10.74 -28.21 -8.60
CA LYS A 171 -9.58 -28.91 -8.03
C LYS A 171 -8.37 -27.99 -7.91
N SER A 172 -8.15 -27.17 -8.93
CA SER A 172 -7.09 -26.18 -8.96
C SER A 172 -7.50 -25.01 -9.86
N ALA A 173 -6.93 -23.84 -9.58
CA ALA A 173 -7.03 -22.66 -10.43
C ALA A 173 -5.67 -21.95 -10.43
N GLU A 174 -5.27 -21.47 -11.60
CA GLU A 174 -3.98 -20.82 -11.81
C GLU A 174 -4.15 -19.66 -12.78
N ILE A 175 -3.60 -18.50 -12.44
CA ILE A 175 -3.52 -17.29 -13.25
C ILE A 175 -2.10 -17.21 -13.83
N LYS A 176 -2.03 -16.98 -15.14
CA LYS A 176 -0.79 -16.70 -15.88
C LYS A 176 -0.92 -15.41 -16.68
N PRO A 177 0.19 -14.69 -16.92
CA PRO A 177 0.23 -13.63 -17.90
C PRO A 177 -0.09 -14.19 -19.31
N CYS A 178 -0.87 -13.46 -20.11
CA CYS A 178 -1.21 -13.85 -21.48
C CYS A 178 -1.44 -12.61 -22.36
N GLY A 179 -0.43 -12.22 -23.14
CA GLY A 179 -0.48 -10.99 -23.94
C GLY A 179 -0.70 -9.76 -23.05
N ASP A 180 -1.71 -8.96 -23.37
CA ASP A 180 -2.15 -7.81 -22.56
C ASP A 180 -3.12 -8.18 -21.42
N GLY A 181 -3.38 -9.48 -21.22
CA GLY A 181 -4.33 -9.99 -20.25
C GLY A 181 -3.79 -11.14 -19.40
N ILE A 182 -4.72 -11.95 -18.91
CA ILE A 182 -4.44 -13.13 -18.09
C ILE A 182 -5.06 -14.38 -18.70
N LEU A 183 -4.41 -15.52 -18.47
CA LEU A 183 -4.93 -16.86 -18.70
C LEU A 183 -5.28 -17.47 -17.35
N LEU A 184 -6.56 -17.77 -17.12
CA LEU A 184 -7.04 -18.55 -16.01
C LEU A 184 -7.18 -20.01 -16.44
N ALA A 185 -6.37 -20.89 -15.86
CA ALA A 185 -6.47 -22.34 -16.01
C ALA A 185 -7.21 -22.93 -14.81
N VAL A 186 -8.32 -23.63 -15.03
CA VAL A 186 -9.16 -24.24 -13.99
C VAL A 186 -9.31 -25.72 -14.23
N GLU A 187 -8.90 -26.54 -13.27
CA GLU A 187 -9.19 -27.97 -13.28
C GLU A 187 -10.47 -28.24 -12.51
N PHE A 188 -11.38 -29.00 -13.11
CA PHE A 188 -12.68 -29.26 -12.53
C PHE A 188 -13.08 -30.73 -12.64
N GLU A 189 -13.97 -31.13 -11.73
CA GLU A 189 -14.72 -32.38 -11.77
C GLU A 189 -16.21 -32.04 -11.67
N ALA A 190 -16.98 -32.45 -12.66
CA ALA A 190 -18.43 -32.25 -12.72
C ALA A 190 -19.16 -33.59 -12.58
N LYS A 191 -20.30 -33.58 -11.90
CA LYS A 191 -21.19 -34.74 -11.75
C LYS A 191 -22.63 -34.33 -12.02
N ARG A 192 -23.35 -35.13 -12.81
CA ARG A 192 -24.80 -34.99 -13.04
C ARG A 192 -25.43 -36.38 -12.98
N GLY A 193 -26.21 -36.65 -11.93
CA GLY A 193 -26.71 -38.00 -11.67
C GLY A 193 -25.58 -39.02 -11.55
N ARG A 194 -25.55 -40.02 -12.45
CA ARG A 194 -24.48 -41.04 -12.52
C ARG A 194 -23.34 -40.69 -13.48
N ILE A 195 -23.44 -39.57 -14.21
CA ILE A 195 -22.45 -39.16 -15.21
C ILE A 195 -21.43 -38.25 -14.53
N SER A 196 -20.15 -38.51 -14.75
CA SER A 196 -19.05 -37.67 -14.30
C SER A 196 -18.19 -37.23 -15.48
N ALA A 197 -17.73 -35.98 -15.44
CA ALA A 197 -16.75 -35.44 -16.37
C ALA A 197 -15.65 -34.72 -15.59
N SER A 198 -14.44 -34.72 -16.12
CA SER A 198 -13.33 -33.94 -15.57
C SER A 198 -12.55 -33.33 -16.71
N GLY A 199 -11.94 -32.19 -16.48
CA GLY A 199 -11.19 -31.51 -17.51
C GLY A 199 -10.50 -30.26 -17.00
N ARG A 200 -9.78 -29.61 -17.92
CA ARG A 200 -9.11 -28.35 -17.69
C ARG A 200 -9.67 -27.30 -18.65
N LEU A 201 -10.17 -26.21 -18.07
CA LEU A 201 -10.63 -25.04 -18.81
C LEU A 201 -9.52 -24.00 -18.80
N TYR A 202 -9.31 -23.37 -19.95
CA TYR A 202 -8.39 -22.28 -20.15
C TYR A 202 -9.19 -21.10 -20.66
N ILE A 203 -9.20 -20.03 -19.87
CA ILE A 203 -10.00 -18.83 -20.11
C ILE A 203 -9.03 -17.66 -20.20
N VAL A 204 -9.05 -16.96 -21.32
CA VAL A 204 -8.29 -15.72 -21.49
C VAL A 204 -9.21 -14.56 -21.13
N GLY A 205 -8.67 -13.53 -20.48
CA GLY A 205 -9.43 -12.33 -20.14
C GLY A 205 -8.53 -11.13 -19.89
N VAL A 206 -9.11 -9.94 -20.00
CA VAL A 206 -8.40 -8.67 -19.77
C VAL A 206 -8.87 -8.10 -18.43
N PRO A 207 -7.99 -8.02 -17.41
CA PRO A 207 -8.34 -7.42 -16.13
C PRO A 207 -8.47 -5.90 -16.27
N LEU A 208 -9.59 -5.36 -15.83
CA LEU A 208 -9.91 -3.94 -15.82
C LEU A 208 -10.32 -3.52 -14.41
N PHE A 209 -9.63 -2.51 -13.89
CA PHE A 209 -9.88 -1.98 -12.56
C PHE A 209 -10.66 -0.66 -12.63
N ASP A 210 -11.76 -0.60 -11.90
CA ASP A 210 -12.60 0.58 -11.71
C ASP A 210 -12.30 1.18 -10.33
N ALA A 211 -11.47 2.22 -10.31
CA ALA A 211 -11.07 2.91 -9.07
C ALA A 211 -12.27 3.55 -8.34
N GLY A 212 -13.31 3.96 -9.07
CA GLY A 212 -14.50 4.58 -8.47
C GLY A 212 -15.39 3.58 -7.73
N LYS A 213 -15.32 2.30 -8.08
CA LYS A 213 -16.06 1.21 -7.44
C LYS A 213 -15.18 0.27 -6.60
N SER A 214 -13.87 0.53 -6.54
CA SER A 214 -12.88 -0.40 -5.98
C SER A 214 -13.04 -1.82 -6.53
N GLU A 215 -13.32 -1.95 -7.83
CA GLU A 215 -13.76 -3.22 -8.43
C GLU A 215 -12.79 -3.66 -9.52
N LEU A 216 -12.27 -4.89 -9.39
CA LEU A 216 -11.54 -5.56 -10.46
C LEU A 216 -12.51 -6.45 -11.23
N ARG A 217 -12.68 -6.18 -12.53
CA ARG A 217 -13.45 -7.00 -13.45
C ARG A 217 -12.52 -7.68 -14.44
N VAL A 218 -12.83 -8.90 -14.86
CA VAL A 218 -12.15 -9.52 -15.99
C VAL A 218 -13.09 -9.53 -17.18
N GLU A 219 -12.78 -8.74 -18.20
CA GLU A 219 -13.56 -8.62 -19.42
C GLU A 219 -13.00 -9.48 -20.55
N GLN A 220 -13.73 -9.54 -21.66
CA GLN A 220 -13.35 -10.29 -22.86
C GLN A 220 -13.02 -11.76 -22.55
N LEU A 221 -13.77 -12.36 -21.61
CA LEU A 221 -13.59 -13.76 -21.24
C LEU A 221 -13.88 -14.64 -22.44
N GLU A 222 -12.87 -15.38 -22.89
CA GLU A 222 -12.99 -16.33 -23.97
C GLU A 222 -12.33 -17.65 -23.63
N PHE A 223 -12.96 -18.75 -24.04
CA PHE A 223 -12.31 -20.05 -24.01
C PHE A 223 -11.17 -20.10 -25.03
N SER A 224 -10.03 -20.65 -24.61
CA SER A 224 -8.92 -20.96 -25.51
C SER A 224 -9.34 -21.94 -26.61
N ALA A 225 -8.55 -22.03 -27.69
CA ALA A 225 -8.77 -23.01 -28.75
C ALA A 225 -8.72 -24.47 -28.23
N GLU A 226 -7.84 -24.76 -27.28
CA GLU A 226 -7.72 -26.08 -26.64
C GLU A 226 -9.00 -26.44 -25.88
N THR A 227 -9.50 -25.50 -25.09
CA THR A 227 -10.77 -25.68 -24.39
C THR A 227 -11.92 -25.83 -25.37
N LYS A 228 -12.05 -24.95 -26.38
CA LYS A 228 -13.06 -25.09 -27.44
C LYS A 228 -13.04 -26.50 -28.07
N SER A 229 -11.86 -27.06 -28.35
CA SER A 229 -11.74 -28.44 -28.89
C SER A 229 -12.17 -29.53 -27.91
N LEU A 230 -11.83 -29.42 -26.62
CA LEU A 230 -12.29 -30.36 -25.59
C LEU A 230 -13.81 -30.33 -25.46
N LEU A 231 -14.39 -29.14 -25.47
CA LEU A 231 -15.81 -28.95 -25.25
C LEU A 231 -16.67 -29.42 -26.44
N LEU A 232 -16.16 -29.30 -27.66
CA LEU A 232 -16.78 -29.88 -28.86
C LEU A 232 -16.90 -31.42 -28.81
N LYS A 233 -16.04 -32.11 -28.03
CA LYS A 233 -16.09 -33.57 -27.86
C LYS A 233 -17.10 -34.02 -26.82
N VAL A 234 -17.62 -33.11 -25.99
CA VAL A 234 -18.61 -33.41 -24.95
C VAL A 234 -19.96 -32.85 -25.40
N ALA A 235 -20.81 -33.72 -25.98
CA ALA A 235 -22.05 -33.31 -26.64
C ALA A 235 -23.13 -32.67 -25.72
N ASP A 236 -22.94 -32.65 -24.39
CA ASP A 236 -24.02 -32.41 -23.41
C ASP A 236 -23.73 -31.36 -22.31
N TRP A 237 -22.56 -30.71 -22.30
CA TRP A 237 -22.05 -30.06 -21.09
C TRP A 237 -22.55 -28.59 -20.88
N LEU A 238 -23.85 -28.38 -20.59
CA LEU A 238 -24.43 -27.08 -20.15
C LEU A 238 -23.98 -25.85 -20.95
N ALA A 239 -24.69 -25.54 -22.05
CA ALA A 239 -24.68 -24.28 -22.80
C ALA A 239 -23.45 -23.38 -22.53
N HIS A 240 -22.40 -23.52 -23.34
CA HIS A 240 -21.14 -22.77 -23.27
C HIS A 240 -21.29 -21.29 -22.91
N ALA A 241 -22.37 -20.66 -23.38
CA ALA A 241 -22.74 -19.28 -23.06
C ALA A 241 -23.14 -19.06 -21.59
N ASP A 242 -23.89 -19.97 -20.98
CA ASP A 242 -24.34 -19.86 -19.58
C ASP A 242 -23.18 -20.03 -18.60
N ILE A 243 -22.24 -20.95 -18.88
CA ILE A 243 -21.03 -21.12 -18.06
C ILE A 243 -20.14 -19.88 -18.21
N LEU A 244 -19.94 -19.40 -19.43
CA LEU A 244 -19.15 -18.19 -19.66
C LEU A 244 -19.79 -16.96 -19.00
N ALA A 245 -21.11 -16.79 -19.10
CA ALA A 245 -21.85 -15.71 -18.45
C ALA A 245 -21.80 -15.82 -16.91
N ALA A 246 -21.93 -17.03 -16.36
CA ALA A 246 -21.77 -17.26 -14.93
C ALA A 246 -20.36 -16.92 -14.45
N MET A 247 -19.33 -17.27 -15.23
CA MET A 247 -17.94 -16.91 -14.94
C MET A 247 -17.70 -15.41 -15.08
N GLN A 248 -18.25 -14.74 -16.09
CA GLN A 248 -18.18 -13.28 -16.25
C GLN A 248 -18.80 -12.56 -15.04
N ASN A 249 -19.98 -13.00 -14.59
CA ASN A 249 -20.64 -12.44 -13.41
C ASN A 249 -19.85 -12.71 -12.12
N ALA A 250 -19.15 -13.85 -12.04
CA ALA A 250 -18.32 -14.21 -10.89
C ALA A 250 -16.92 -13.58 -10.94
N ALA A 251 -16.44 -13.13 -12.11
CA ALA A 251 -15.13 -12.49 -12.30
C ALA A 251 -15.15 -10.99 -11.95
N VAL A 252 -15.97 -10.63 -10.96
CA VAL A 252 -16.11 -9.30 -10.43
C VAL A 252 -15.70 -9.32 -8.97
N PHE A 253 -14.57 -8.68 -8.66
CA PHE A 253 -13.96 -8.68 -7.35
C PHE A 253 -14.07 -7.28 -6.73
N LYS A 254 -14.91 -7.16 -5.71
CA LYS A 254 -15.00 -5.94 -4.90
C LYS A 254 -13.89 -5.93 -3.87
N LEU A 255 -13.08 -4.88 -3.88
CA LEU A 255 -11.91 -4.75 -3.02
C LEU A 255 -12.17 -3.91 -1.77
N ASP A 256 -13.35 -3.30 -1.62
CA ASP A 256 -13.68 -2.42 -0.48
C ASP A 256 -13.49 -3.08 0.88
N THR A 257 -13.87 -4.35 0.99
CA THR A 257 -13.73 -5.11 2.25
C THR A 257 -12.26 -5.33 2.59
N GLU A 258 -11.44 -5.64 1.59
CA GLU A 258 -10.01 -5.87 1.79
C GLU A 258 -9.26 -4.56 2.06
N LEU A 259 -9.64 -3.46 1.40
CA LEU A 259 -9.12 -2.12 1.70
C LEU A 259 -9.48 -1.66 3.11
N THR A 260 -10.69 -1.96 3.57
CA THR A 260 -11.10 -1.67 4.96
C THR A 260 -10.25 -2.45 5.96
N LYS A 261 -10.07 -3.77 5.76
CA LYS A 261 -9.20 -4.59 6.61
C LYS A 261 -7.76 -4.09 6.60
N ALA A 262 -7.22 -3.73 5.44
CA ALA A 262 -5.87 -3.20 5.30
C ALA A 262 -5.71 -1.87 6.05
N LYS A 263 -6.70 -0.97 5.96
CA LYS A 263 -6.73 0.28 6.71
C LYS A 263 -6.76 0.06 8.22
N ASP A 264 -7.61 -0.85 8.69
CA ASP A 264 -7.73 -1.16 10.12
C ASP A 264 -6.43 -1.76 10.66
N GLN A 265 -5.81 -2.67 9.90
CA GLN A 265 -4.52 -3.25 10.24
C GLN A 265 -3.40 -2.20 10.24
N ALA A 266 -3.36 -1.29 9.26
CA ALA A 266 -2.40 -0.19 9.23
C ALA A 266 -2.54 0.72 10.45
N ASN A 267 -3.77 1.10 10.83
CA ASN A 267 -4.01 1.90 12.02
C ASN A 267 -3.60 1.18 13.32
N LYS A 268 -3.83 -0.14 13.41
CA LYS A 268 -3.40 -0.96 14.54
C LYS A 268 -1.88 -0.99 14.68
N GLU A 269 -1.14 -1.11 13.59
CA GLU A 269 0.33 -1.06 13.61
C GLU A 269 0.84 0.34 13.96
N LEU A 270 0.22 1.39 13.44
CA LEU A 270 0.55 2.77 13.82
C LEU A 270 0.34 3.03 15.32
N ASP A 271 -0.72 2.50 15.91
CA ASP A 271 -0.96 2.61 17.35
C ASP A 271 0.10 1.87 18.18
N GLN A 272 0.56 0.71 17.72
CA GLN A 272 1.69 0.01 18.34
C GLN A 272 2.98 0.83 18.26
N LEU A 273 3.26 1.49 17.13
CA LEU A 273 4.42 2.36 16.99
C LEU A 273 4.34 3.57 17.91
N LYS A 274 3.17 4.20 18.05
CA LYS A 274 2.96 5.30 19.00
C LYS A 274 3.29 4.90 20.43
N SER A 275 2.94 3.68 20.84
CA SER A 275 3.22 3.17 22.19
C SER A 275 4.71 3.05 22.53
N LYS A 276 5.57 3.03 21.51
CA LYS A 276 7.04 2.95 21.65
C LYS A 276 7.71 4.33 21.68
N LEU A 277 6.96 5.40 21.46
CA LEU A 277 7.50 6.76 21.54
C LEU A 277 7.89 7.11 22.98
N PRO A 278 8.88 7.99 23.17
CA PRO A 278 9.19 8.55 24.49
C PRO A 278 7.94 9.14 25.15
N LYS A 279 7.84 9.07 26.48
CA LYS A 279 6.64 9.50 27.23
C LYS A 279 6.36 11.00 27.05
N GLU A 280 7.40 11.75 26.78
CA GLU A 280 7.45 13.18 26.52
C GLU A 280 6.85 13.52 25.14
N VAL A 281 6.64 12.53 24.28
CA VAL A 281 6.09 12.73 22.93
C VAL A 281 4.65 12.22 22.86
N GLY A 282 3.71 13.12 22.60
CA GLY A 282 2.38 12.78 22.14
C GLY A 282 2.33 12.79 20.62
N ALA A 283 2.13 11.64 19.98
CA ALA A 283 1.87 11.58 18.54
C ALA A 283 0.45 11.07 18.27
N ASN A 284 -0.22 11.70 17.31
CA ASN A 284 -1.46 11.24 16.74
C ASN A 284 -1.23 10.96 15.26
N VAL A 285 -1.54 9.74 14.81
CA VAL A 285 -1.39 9.31 13.41
C VAL A 285 -2.57 8.41 13.07
N LYS A 286 -3.30 8.70 12.02
CA LYS A 286 -4.46 7.90 11.63
C LYS A 286 -4.64 7.93 10.12
N VAL A 287 -4.66 6.75 9.51
CA VAL A 287 -5.12 6.56 8.13
C VAL A 287 -6.64 6.70 8.13
N ILE A 288 -7.15 7.68 7.39
CA ILE A 288 -8.58 7.97 7.23
C ILE A 288 -9.15 7.18 6.06
N ASP A 289 -8.45 7.22 4.92
CA ASP A 289 -8.86 6.58 3.69
C ASP A 289 -7.71 5.77 3.06
N LEU A 290 -8.09 4.68 2.40
CA LEU A 290 -7.19 3.80 1.66
C LEU A 290 -7.89 3.38 0.36
N SER A 291 -7.30 3.73 -0.78
CA SER A 291 -7.86 3.46 -2.10
C SER A 291 -6.78 2.94 -3.05
N ILE A 292 -7.19 2.23 -4.11
CA ILE A 292 -6.28 1.82 -5.19
C ILE A 292 -6.44 2.84 -6.31
N GLU A 293 -5.38 3.56 -6.64
CA GLU A 293 -5.39 4.50 -7.77
C GLU A 293 -5.20 3.78 -9.10
N ARG A 294 -4.37 2.73 -9.08
CA ARG A 294 -4.03 1.98 -10.28
C ARG A 294 -3.79 0.52 -9.95
N LEU A 295 -4.25 -0.36 -10.83
CA LEU A 295 -3.96 -1.78 -10.82
C LEU A 295 -3.61 -2.20 -12.25
N ALA A 296 -2.51 -2.92 -12.43
CA ALA A 296 -2.05 -3.36 -13.74
C ALA A 296 -1.46 -4.78 -13.66
N PHE A 297 -1.63 -5.54 -14.73
CA PHE A 297 -1.05 -6.87 -14.90
C PHE A 297 -0.01 -6.78 -16.03
N ALA A 298 1.25 -7.06 -15.71
CA ALA A 298 2.35 -7.11 -16.67
C ALA A 298 2.83 -8.57 -16.83
N PRO A 299 3.63 -8.89 -17.87
CA PRO A 299 4.04 -10.27 -18.13
C PRO A 299 4.84 -10.95 -17.00
N ASP A 300 5.59 -10.19 -16.20
CA ASP A 300 6.41 -10.70 -15.11
C ASP A 300 5.72 -10.58 -13.74
N ARG A 301 4.90 -9.55 -13.55
CA ARG A 301 4.33 -9.19 -12.25
C ARG A 301 3.06 -8.35 -12.37
N THR A 302 2.35 -8.25 -11.26
CA THR A 302 1.22 -7.33 -11.13
C THR A 302 1.60 -6.16 -10.24
N PHE A 303 1.03 -4.99 -10.54
CA PHE A 303 1.32 -3.74 -9.86
C PHE A 303 0.03 -3.13 -9.34
N ALA A 304 0.07 -2.61 -8.12
CA ALA A 304 -0.96 -1.75 -7.57
C ALA A 304 -0.33 -0.47 -7.05
N VAL A 305 -1.00 0.66 -7.20
CA VAL A 305 -0.67 1.91 -6.51
C VAL A 305 -1.79 2.15 -5.52
N VAL A 306 -1.47 2.03 -4.23
CA VAL A 306 -2.40 2.26 -3.14
C VAL A 306 -2.16 3.67 -2.59
N LYS A 307 -3.20 4.48 -2.54
CA LYS A 307 -3.17 5.79 -1.91
C LYS A 307 -3.77 5.70 -0.51
N ALA A 308 -2.98 6.11 0.47
CA ALA A 308 -3.40 6.30 1.85
C ALA A 308 -3.44 7.80 2.17
N THR A 309 -4.55 8.26 2.72
CA THR A 309 -4.67 9.63 3.24
C THR A 309 -5.07 9.59 4.71
N GLY A 310 -4.64 10.58 5.47
CA GLY A 310 -4.89 10.58 6.89
C GLY A 310 -4.42 11.84 7.59
N LYS A 311 -4.41 11.77 8.92
CA LYS A 311 -3.95 12.85 9.78
C LYS A 311 -2.76 12.41 10.62
N MET A 312 -1.81 13.31 10.81
CA MET A 312 -0.63 13.14 11.61
C MET A 312 -0.29 14.45 12.31
N SER A 313 -0.10 14.40 13.62
CA SER A 313 0.42 15.50 14.43
C SER A 313 1.24 14.94 15.58
N ALA A 314 2.20 15.72 16.08
CA ALA A 314 2.92 15.38 17.31
C ALA A 314 3.18 16.63 18.14
N GLN A 315 3.21 16.45 19.45
CA GLN A 315 3.41 17.50 20.44
C GLN A 315 4.26 16.97 21.60
N LEU A 316 5.11 17.84 22.16
CA LEU A 316 5.77 17.55 23.42
C LEU A 316 4.76 17.68 24.55
N LYS A 317 4.63 16.63 25.35
CA LYS A 317 3.82 16.63 26.58
C LYS A 317 4.60 17.37 27.67
N ARG A 318 3.89 18.26 28.36
CA ARG A 318 4.39 18.93 29.57
C ARG A 318 4.46 17.96 30.74
#